data_AF-A0A9E3X2Q7-F1
#
_entry.id   AF-A0A9E3X2Q7-F1
#
_cell.length_a   1.000
_cell.length_b   1.000
_cell.length_c   1.000
_cell.angle_alpha   90.00
_cell.angle_beta   90.00
_cell.angle_gamma   90.00
#
_symmetry.space_group_name_H-M   'P 1'
#
loop_
_entity.id
_entity.type
_entity.pdbx_description
1 polymer ?
#
loop_
_entity_poly.entity_id
_entity_poly.type
_entity_poly.pdbx_seq_one_letter_code
_entity_poly.pdbx_strand_id
1 'polypeptide(L)'
;HVRWSETRFYMAFVMGATMAVIMLSFMLGMYKNRAVNVAIYIGSVAVFVVALYLVRSQVTVQDASYMRAMIPHHSIAIMTSERAQIDDVRVRQLADEIIEAQRREIKEMNWLLQDIAQNGKATTEADGVARPVPEFEASPNGG
;
A
#
# COMPACT_ATOMS: atom_id res chain seq x y z
N HIS A 1 -6.16 -14.16 -19.81
CA HIS A 1 -6.39 -14.18 -18.35
C HIS A 1 -7.06 -12.88 -17.92
N VAL A 2 -8.30 -12.92 -17.43
CA VAL A 2 -9.01 -11.74 -16.91
C VAL A 2 -8.43 -11.40 -15.55
N ARG A 3 -7.93 -10.16 -15.37
CA ARG A 3 -7.38 -9.71 -14.09
C ARG A 3 -8.50 -9.08 -13.25
N TRP A 4 -8.94 -9.80 -12.23
CA TRP A 4 -9.85 -9.29 -11.21
C TRP A 4 -9.21 -8.10 -10.48
N SER A 5 -9.97 -7.03 -10.24
CA SER A 5 -9.51 -5.83 -9.53
C SER A 5 -10.48 -5.52 -8.40
N GLU A 6 -10.14 -5.97 -7.20
CA GLU A 6 -10.91 -5.80 -5.97
C GLU A 6 -11.22 -4.32 -5.72
N THR A 7 -10.25 -3.43 -5.98
CA THR A 7 -10.42 -1.98 -5.84
C THR A 7 -11.51 -1.42 -6.76
N ARG A 8 -11.58 -1.86 -8.03
CA ARG A 8 -12.63 -1.41 -8.97
C ARG A 8 -13.99 -1.98 -8.59
N PHE A 9 -14.01 -3.23 -8.11
CA PHE A 9 -15.22 -3.87 -7.61
C PHE A 9 -15.81 -3.09 -6.43
N TYR A 10 -15.03 -2.78 -5.39
CA TYR A 10 -15.51 -2.01 -4.24
C TYR A 10 -15.86 -0.56 -4.58
N MET A 11 -15.12 0.09 -5.47
CA MET A 11 -15.47 1.44 -5.94
C MET A 11 -16.83 1.48 -6.65
N ALA A 12 -17.21 0.42 -7.38
CA ALA A 12 -18.54 0.34 -7.99
C ALA A 12 -19.65 0.33 -6.92
N PHE A 13 -19.44 -0.35 -5.79
CA PHE A 13 -20.38 -0.33 -4.66
C PHE A 13 -20.45 1.02 -3.97
N VAL A 14 -19.32 1.70 -3.77
CA VAL A 14 -19.29 3.07 -3.21
C VAL A 14 -20.07 4.02 -4.11
N MET A 15 -19.76 4.04 -5.41
CA MET A 15 -20.45 4.90 -6.37
C MET A 15 -21.95 4.55 -6.48
N GLY A 16 -22.29 3.26 -6.52
CA GLY A 16 -23.68 2.80 -6.57
C GLY A 16 -24.48 3.20 -5.33
N ALA A 17 -23.90 3.03 -4.13
CA ALA A 17 -24.53 3.44 -2.88
C ALA A 17 -24.74 4.96 -2.81
N THR A 18 -23.73 5.75 -3.22
CA THR A 18 -23.85 7.21 -3.28
C THR A 18 -24.90 7.66 -4.30
N MET A 19 -24.93 7.05 -5.49
CA MET A 19 -25.92 7.36 -6.52
C MET A 19 -27.33 6.98 -6.08
N ALA A 20 -27.53 5.85 -5.40
CA ALA A 20 -28.83 5.45 -4.87
C ALA A 20 -29.40 6.49 -3.88
N VAL A 21 -28.56 7.00 -2.98
CA VAL A 21 -28.94 8.06 -2.01
C VAL A 21 -29.32 9.36 -2.74
N ILE A 22 -28.51 9.79 -3.72
CA ILE A 22 -28.74 11.02 -4.48
C ILE A 22 -30.03 10.91 -5.30
N MET A 23 -30.18 9.85 -6.10
CA MET A 23 -31.35 9.67 -6.97
C MET A 23 -32.64 9.56 -6.15
N LEU A 24 -32.62 8.81 -5.05
CA LEU A 24 -33.79 8.69 -4.17
C LEU A 24 -34.18 10.03 -3.57
N SER A 25 -33.21 10.89 -3.23
CA SER A 25 -33.44 12.25 -2.71
C SER A 25 -34.18 13.15 -3.71
N PHE A 26 -33.86 13.05 -5.00
CA PHE A 26 -34.56 13.80 -6.06
C PHE A 26 -35.93 13.23 -6.43
N MET A 27 -36.14 11.92 -6.25
CA MET A 27 -37.38 11.23 -6.63
C MET A 27 -38.34 10.98 -5.47
N LEU A 28 -38.13 11.59 -4.31
CA LEU A 28 -38.95 11.38 -3.10
C LEU A 28 -40.46 11.58 -3.34
N GLY A 29 -40.86 12.48 -4.24
CA GLY A 29 -42.27 12.74 -4.57
C GLY A 29 -42.96 11.62 -5.36
N MET A 30 -42.20 10.75 -6.03
CA MET A 30 -42.73 9.66 -6.87
C MET A 30 -42.90 8.36 -6.07
N TYR A 31 -42.07 8.14 -5.04
CA TYR A 31 -42.08 6.94 -4.20
C TYR A 31 -42.83 7.18 -2.88
N LYS A 32 -44.13 6.88 -2.87
CA LYS A 32 -45.04 7.18 -1.74
C LYS A 32 -44.81 6.30 -0.50
N ASN A 33 -44.15 5.14 -0.63
CA ASN A 33 -43.93 4.23 0.50
C ASN A 33 -42.69 4.64 1.32
N ARG A 34 -42.93 5.33 2.43
CA ARG A 34 -41.85 5.81 3.33
C ARG A 34 -41.00 4.68 3.92
N ALA A 35 -41.59 3.51 4.21
CA ALA A 35 -40.85 2.40 4.80
C ALA A 35 -39.79 1.85 3.83
N VAL A 36 -40.14 1.73 2.55
CA VAL A 36 -39.21 1.28 1.50
C VAL A 36 -38.09 2.31 1.29
N ASN A 37 -38.43 3.61 1.26
CA ASN A 37 -37.43 4.66 1.10
C ASN A 37 -36.42 4.66 2.26
N VAL A 38 -36.90 4.51 3.51
CA VAL A 38 -36.03 4.40 4.69
C VAL A 38 -35.14 3.15 4.60
N ALA A 39 -35.67 2.01 4.19
CA ALA A 39 -34.89 0.79 4.03
C ALA A 39 -33.76 0.95 2.99
N ILE A 40 -34.03 1.61 1.86
CA ILE A 40 -33.01 1.88 0.82
C ILE A 40 -31.92 2.80 1.36
N TYR A 41 -32.26 3.85 2.10
CA TYR A 41 -31.26 4.74 2.69
C TYR A 41 -30.36 3.99 3.68
N ILE A 42 -30.95 3.24 4.62
CA ILE A 42 -30.19 2.47 5.61
C ILE A 42 -29.28 1.45 4.91
N GLY A 43 -29.81 0.72 3.93
CA GLY A 43 -29.03 -0.24 3.15
C GLY A 43 -27.88 0.42 2.39
N SER A 44 -28.12 1.57 1.77
CA SER A 44 -27.09 2.31 1.01
C SER A 44 -25.99 2.84 1.94
N VAL A 45 -26.35 3.38 3.10
CA VAL A 45 -25.38 3.83 4.12
C VAL A 45 -24.55 2.66 4.62
N ALA A 46 -25.17 1.51 4.92
CA ALA A 46 -24.46 0.32 5.38
C ALA A 46 -23.46 -0.18 4.32
N VAL A 47 -23.90 -0.31 3.06
CA VAL A 47 -23.03 -0.70 1.93
C VAL A 47 -21.89 0.30 1.75
N PHE A 48 -22.19 1.60 1.81
CA PHE A 48 -21.18 2.66 1.70
C PHE A 48 -20.12 2.54 2.81
N VAL A 49 -20.52 2.40 4.06
CA VAL A 49 -19.59 2.27 5.21
C VAL A 49 -18.71 1.04 5.06
N VAL A 50 -19.29 -0.12 4.73
CA VAL A 50 -18.54 -1.37 4.55
C VAL A 50 -17.58 -1.27 3.36
N ALA A 51 -18.05 -0.80 2.21
CA ALA A 51 -17.21 -0.66 1.02
C ALA A 51 -16.10 0.39 1.23
N LEU A 52 -16.38 1.47 1.95
CA LEU A 52 -15.39 2.48 2.32
C LEU A 52 -14.33 1.91 3.27
N TYR A 53 -14.75 1.12 4.27
CA TYR A 53 -13.83 0.42 5.16
C TYR A 53 -12.90 -0.53 4.38
N LEU A 54 -13.45 -1.33 3.45
CA LEU A 54 -12.67 -2.23 2.61
C LEU A 54 -11.75 -1.49 1.62
N VAL A 55 -12.18 -0.36 1.05
CA VAL A 55 -11.30 0.49 0.23
C VAL A 55 -10.18 1.10 1.05
N ARG A 56 -10.47 1.53 2.29
CA ARG A 56 -9.46 2.07 3.20
C ARG A 56 -8.47 1.01 3.66
N SER A 57 -8.90 -0.24 3.86
CA SER A 57 -7.95 -1.31 4.15
C SER A 57 -6.98 -1.52 2.99
N GLN A 58 -7.38 -1.26 1.74
CA GLN A 58 -6.50 -1.28 0.56
C GLN A 58 -5.49 -0.12 0.51
N VAL A 59 -5.56 0.91 1.37
CA VAL A 59 -4.49 1.94 1.52
C VAL A 59 -3.19 1.31 2.05
N THR A 60 -3.27 0.15 2.72
CA THR A 60 -2.10 -0.71 3.03
C THR A 60 -1.34 -1.18 1.80
N VAL A 61 -1.99 -1.22 0.64
CA VAL A 61 -1.35 -1.58 -0.62
C VAL A 61 -0.40 -0.49 -1.10
N GLN A 62 -0.58 0.78 -0.72
CA GLN A 62 0.25 1.87 -1.26
C GLN A 62 1.71 1.80 -0.76
N ASP A 63 1.92 1.76 0.56
CA ASP A 63 3.26 1.65 1.16
C ASP A 63 3.91 0.31 0.77
N ALA A 64 3.12 -0.77 0.80
CA ALA A 64 3.60 -2.09 0.42
C ALA A 64 3.92 -2.18 -1.09
N SER A 65 3.17 -1.50 -1.95
CA SER A 65 3.45 -1.42 -3.39
C SER A 65 4.68 -0.56 -3.65
N TYR A 66 4.87 0.52 -2.89
CA TYR A 66 6.08 1.33 -2.97
C TYR A 66 7.32 0.48 -2.67
N MET A 67 7.34 -0.21 -1.51
CA MET A 67 8.48 -1.05 -1.13
C MET A 67 8.69 -2.22 -2.10
N ARG A 68 7.62 -2.89 -2.56
CA ARG A 68 7.73 -3.95 -3.58
C ARG A 68 8.26 -3.46 -4.92
N ALA A 69 8.04 -2.20 -5.27
CA ALA A 69 8.61 -1.59 -6.47
C ALA A 69 10.06 -1.12 -6.27
N MET A 70 10.42 -0.70 -5.06
CA MET A 70 11.77 -0.23 -4.73
C MET A 70 12.77 -1.37 -4.53
N ILE A 71 12.38 -2.51 -3.96
CA ILE A 71 13.26 -3.69 -3.85
C ILE A 71 13.94 -4.07 -5.19
N PRO A 72 13.22 -4.24 -6.31
CA PRO A 72 13.85 -4.53 -7.59
C PRO A 72 14.62 -3.33 -8.16
N HIS A 73 14.18 -2.08 -7.94
CA HIS A 73 14.92 -0.88 -8.34
C HIS A 73 16.32 -0.85 -7.70
N HIS A 74 16.39 -1.08 -6.38
CA HIS A 74 17.65 -1.18 -5.63
C HIS A 74 18.52 -2.35 -6.10
N SER A 75 17.89 -3.49 -6.40
CA SER A 75 18.60 -4.67 -6.92
C SER A 75 19.29 -4.40 -8.26
N ILE A 76 18.70 -3.54 -9.11
CA ILE A 76 19.33 -3.10 -10.36
C ILE A 76 20.57 -2.26 -10.08
N ALA A 77 20.52 -1.35 -9.10
CA ALA A 77 21.66 -0.53 -8.70
C ALA A 77 22.81 -1.40 -8.17
N ILE A 78 22.52 -2.37 -7.31
CA ILE A 78 23.50 -3.35 -6.82
C ILE A 78 24.15 -4.10 -7.99
N MET A 79 23.33 -4.68 -8.87
CA MET A 79 23.82 -5.45 -10.02
C MET A 79 24.66 -4.60 -10.99
N THR A 80 24.29 -3.34 -11.17
CA THR A 80 25.04 -2.40 -12.02
C THR A 80 26.39 -2.06 -11.39
N SER A 81 26.43 -1.76 -10.08
CA SER A 81 27.67 -1.48 -9.35
C SER A 81 28.61 -2.69 -9.27
N GLU A 82 28.07 -3.90 -9.07
CA GLU A 82 28.84 -5.16 -9.03
C GLU A 82 29.47 -5.49 -10.39
N ARG A 83 28.78 -5.18 -11.50
CA ARG A 83 29.25 -5.50 -12.86
C ARG A 83 30.06 -4.39 -13.53
N ALA A 84 30.07 -3.18 -12.97
CA ALA A 84 30.79 -2.06 -13.54
C ALA A 84 32.30 -2.32 -13.53
N GLN A 85 32.95 -2.14 -14.69
CA GLN A 85 34.41 -2.14 -14.81
C GLN A 85 34.91 -0.74 -14.43
N ILE A 86 35.31 -0.56 -13.17
CA ILE A 86 35.73 0.73 -12.61
C ILE A 86 37.19 0.62 -12.19
N ASP A 87 38.05 1.41 -12.82
CA ASP A 87 39.49 1.46 -12.55
C ASP A 87 39.88 2.50 -11.49
N ASP A 88 39.14 3.62 -11.41
CA ASP A 88 39.40 4.66 -10.40
C ASP A 88 38.95 4.16 -9.01
N VAL A 89 39.91 4.05 -8.09
CA VAL A 89 39.70 3.54 -6.73
C VAL A 89 38.65 4.34 -5.94
N ARG A 90 38.50 5.64 -6.20
CA ARG A 90 37.50 6.48 -5.52
C ARG A 90 36.10 6.15 -6.01
N VAL A 91 35.97 5.86 -7.30
CA VAL A 91 34.70 5.49 -7.91
C VAL A 91 34.32 4.05 -7.52
N ARG A 92 35.30 3.16 -7.33
CA ARG A 92 35.07 1.82 -6.77
C ARG A 92 34.54 1.91 -5.33
N GLN A 93 35.18 2.73 -4.50
CA GLN A 93 34.71 2.95 -3.13
C GLN A 93 33.26 3.45 -3.10
N LEU A 94 32.91 4.41 -3.95
CA LEU A 94 31.52 4.88 -4.09
C LEU A 94 30.57 3.75 -4.51
N ALA A 95 30.97 2.89 -5.44
CA ALA A 95 30.15 1.76 -5.88
C ALA A 95 29.90 0.75 -4.75
N ASP A 96 30.91 0.50 -3.91
CA ASP A 96 30.81 -0.40 -2.76
C ASP A 96 29.88 0.19 -1.68
N GLU A 97 30.00 1.49 -1.39
CA GLU A 97 29.09 2.22 -0.48
C GLU A 97 27.63 2.20 -0.99
N ILE A 98 27.42 2.32 -2.30
CA ILE A 98 26.09 2.19 -2.92
C ILE A 98 25.55 0.76 -2.71
N ILE A 99 26.33 -0.28 -3.03
CA ILE A 99 25.90 -1.68 -2.84
C ILE A 99 25.48 -1.92 -1.40
N GLU A 100 26.30 -1.45 -0.47
CA GLU A 100 26.10 -1.58 0.96
C GLU A 100 24.77 -0.94 1.40
N ALA A 101 24.57 0.33 1.05
CA ALA A 101 23.36 1.07 1.38
C ALA A 101 22.10 0.40 0.80
N GLN A 102 22.15 0.01 -0.48
CA GLN A 102 21.01 -0.57 -1.18
C GLN A 102 20.63 -1.94 -0.60
N ARG A 103 21.61 -2.77 -0.18
CA ARG A 103 21.35 -4.06 0.49
C ARG A 103 20.68 -3.85 1.85
N ARG A 104 21.12 -2.85 2.62
CA ARG A 104 20.51 -2.49 3.90
C ARG A 104 19.06 -2.05 3.72
N GLU A 105 18.80 -1.15 2.78
CA GLU A 105 17.46 -0.64 2.47
C GLU A 105 16.52 -1.77 1.98
N ILE A 106 17.02 -2.75 1.23
CA ILE A 106 16.24 -3.95 0.86
C ILE A 106 15.84 -4.76 2.10
N LYS A 107 16.75 -4.96 3.07
CA LYS A 107 16.41 -5.68 4.31
C LYS A 107 15.35 -4.94 5.11
N GLU A 108 15.50 -3.63 5.24
CA GLU A 108 14.52 -2.76 5.91
C GLU A 108 13.15 -2.83 5.25
N MET A 109 13.07 -2.68 3.93
CA MET A 109 11.81 -2.79 3.19
C MET A 109 11.15 -4.16 3.36
N ASN A 110 11.93 -5.24 3.33
CA ASN A 110 11.40 -6.59 3.55
C ASN A 110 10.86 -6.77 4.97
N TRP A 111 11.54 -6.22 5.97
CA TRP A 111 11.08 -6.24 7.35
C TRP A 111 9.79 -5.44 7.53
N LEU A 112 9.75 -4.20 7.02
CA LEU A 112 8.56 -3.34 7.06
C LEU A 112 7.36 -4.00 6.35
N LEU A 113 7.58 -4.67 5.22
CA LEU A 113 6.54 -5.44 4.53
C LEU A 113 5.96 -6.56 5.42
N GLN A 114 6.81 -7.26 6.17
CA GLN A 114 6.39 -8.34 7.07
C GLN A 114 5.67 -7.79 8.29
N ASP A 115 6.23 -6.75 8.93
CA ASP A 115 5.65 -6.10 10.09
C ASP A 115 4.27 -5.50 9.77
N ILE A 116 4.12 -4.76 8.66
CA ILE A 116 2.83 -4.22 8.23
C ILE A 116 1.83 -5.34 7.93
N ALA A 117 2.26 -6.47 7.39
CA ALA A 117 1.39 -7.61 7.11
C ALA A 117 0.89 -8.30 8.40
N GLN A 118 1.70 -8.31 9.47
CA GLN A 118 1.37 -8.98 10.75
C GLN A 118 0.64 -8.05 11.73
N ASN A 119 1.11 -6.80 11.83
CA ASN A 119 0.74 -5.86 12.89
C ASN A 119 -0.04 -4.64 12.37
N GLY A 120 -0.17 -4.49 11.05
CA GLY A 120 -0.76 -3.30 10.43
C GLY A 120 0.20 -2.09 10.40
N LYS A 121 -0.24 -1.00 9.77
CA LYS A 121 0.57 0.22 9.64
C LYS A 121 0.82 0.89 10.99
N ALA A 122 2.04 1.36 11.20
CA ALA A 122 2.31 2.38 12.20
C ALA A 122 1.88 3.73 11.64
N THR A 123 0.80 4.32 12.15
CA THR A 123 0.26 5.60 11.64
C THR A 123 0.49 6.77 12.60
N THR A 124 0.97 6.47 13.80
CA THR A 124 1.34 7.48 14.80
C THR A 124 2.81 7.33 15.18
N GLU A 125 3.41 8.40 15.71
CA GLU A 125 4.78 8.36 16.24
C GLU A 125 4.93 7.34 17.38
N ALA A 126 3.89 7.21 18.21
CA ALA A 126 3.85 6.21 19.28
C ALA A 126 3.91 4.77 18.73
N ASP A 127 3.20 4.48 17.64
CA ASP A 127 3.25 3.17 16.97
C ASP A 127 4.66 2.88 16.42
N GLY A 128 5.32 3.90 15.88
CA GLY A 128 6.68 3.80 15.34
C GLY A 128 7.72 3.53 16.42
N VAL A 129 7.61 4.20 17.58
CA VAL A 129 8.50 3.97 18.73
C VAL A 129 8.26 2.59 19.35
N ALA A 130 7.00 2.12 19.40
CA ALA A 130 6.66 0.81 19.94
C ALA A 130 7.15 -0.35 19.06
N ARG A 131 7.41 -0.11 17.77
CA ARG A 131 7.83 -1.11 16.79
C ARG A 131 9.01 -0.59 15.96
N PRO A 132 10.20 -0.46 16.59
CA PRO A 132 11.36 0.10 15.91
C PRO A 132 11.82 -0.82 14.78
N VAL A 133 12.25 -0.20 13.69
CA VAL A 133 12.97 -0.91 12.61
C VAL A 133 14.29 -1.43 13.19
N PRO A 134 14.61 -2.73 13.05
CA PRO A 134 15.89 -3.26 13.49
C PRO A 134 17.06 -2.59 12.77
N GLU A 135 18.19 -2.44 13.44
CA GLU A 135 19.42 -2.04 12.77
C GLU A 135 19.87 -3.17 11.83
N PHE A 136 19.77 -2.90 10.53
CA PHE A 136 20.29 -3.81 9.52
C PHE A 136 21.75 -3.47 9.26
N GLU A 137 22.66 -4.32 9.75
CA GLU A 137 24.04 -4.21 9.34
C GLU A 137 24.17 -4.46 7.83
N ALA A 138 24.91 -3.54 7.25
CA ALA A 138 25.59 -3.71 5.99
C ALA A 138 26.57 -4.88 6.08
N SER A 139 26.14 -6.06 5.61
CA SER A 139 27.08 -7.18 5.58
C SER A 139 27.99 -6.99 4.36
N PRO A 140 29.34 -6.93 4.55
CA PRO A 140 30.25 -6.73 3.44
C PRO A 140 30.23 -7.91 2.46
N ASN A 141 29.80 -9.09 2.92
CA ASN A 141 29.86 -10.33 2.16
C ASN A 141 28.48 -10.97 2.06
N GLY A 142 27.96 -11.05 0.83
CA GLY A 142 26.90 -11.99 0.51
C GLY A 142 27.46 -13.41 0.58
N GLY A 143 26.87 -14.24 1.44
CA GLY A 143 26.99 -15.70 1.35
C GLY A 143 25.94 -16.25 0.40
#